data_AF-A0A833REL1-F1
#
_entry.id   AF-A0A833REL1-F1
#
_cell.length_a   1.000
_cell.length_b   1.000
_cell.length_c   1.000
_cell.angle_alpha   90.00
_cell.angle_beta   90.00
_cell.angle_gamma   90.00
#
_symmetry.space_group_name_H-M   'P 1'
#
loop_
_entity.id
_entity.type
_entity.pdbx_description
1 polymer ?
#
loop_
_entity_poly.entity_id
_entity_poly.type
_entity_poly.pdbx_seq_one_letter_code
_entity_poly.pdbx_strand_id
1 'polypeptide(L)'
;MENSSENSEKRRRLLDSLQNNLDEAMLDLQIYKKALALFEDDPSTSAVLHKHLLETVAETIADKFLYTLDMSNKLKTGVEIGGNPNETLVLSAADRASLAKTLPEPLSVKAQSLVEALEGKTVDAFMDALRALAEECGLLVKNSDENLELSKLHAYHKDLTAQVSSETDINALLPKVVALLFLKVYNKAILVPGRAISAIISRLKGKLSDSAFKLLTDYHNATVTLSALRAAATGAVDDDCLVDRIMTKEEHLEEVMPKLKALALGTPEN
;
A
#
# COMPACT_ATOMS: atom_id res chain seq x y z
N MET A 1 17.24 36.69 20.17
CA MET A 1 17.72 36.29 18.82
C MET A 1 17.99 34.78 18.73
N GLU A 2 18.32 34.08 19.83
CA GLU A 2 18.56 32.62 19.84
C GLU A 2 17.38 31.76 19.31
N ASN A 3 16.14 32.01 19.76
CA ASN A 3 14.99 31.18 19.34
C ASN A 3 14.68 31.22 17.84
N SER A 4 15.02 32.31 17.13
CA SER A 4 14.77 32.43 15.68
C SER A 4 15.78 31.59 14.88
N SER A 5 17.05 31.59 15.29
CA SER A 5 18.10 30.77 14.68
C SER A 5 17.84 29.29 14.93
N GLU A 6 17.49 28.91 16.16
CA GLU A 6 17.20 27.52 16.51
C GLU A 6 15.97 26.97 15.76
N ASN A 7 14.89 27.75 15.65
CA ASN A 7 13.70 27.35 14.88
C ASN A 7 13.99 27.20 13.39
N SER A 8 14.88 28.04 12.84
CA SER A 8 15.30 27.93 11.44
C SER A 8 16.09 26.64 11.17
N GLU A 9 16.96 26.24 12.09
CA GLU A 9 17.69 24.97 12.00
C GLU A 9 16.77 23.76 12.17
N LYS A 10 15.84 23.79 13.12
CA LYS A 10 14.83 22.74 13.31
C LYS A 10 13.99 22.56 12.05
N ARG A 11 13.52 23.67 11.46
CA ARG A 11 12.75 23.65 10.21
C ARG A 11 13.54 23.06 9.04
N ARG A 12 14.82 23.41 8.92
CA ARG A 12 15.68 22.83 7.88
C ARG A 12 15.81 21.32 8.05
N ARG A 13 16.08 20.83 9.26
CA ARG A 13 16.17 19.39 9.54
C ARG A 13 14.86 18.64 9.24
N LEU A 14 13.71 19.27 9.50
CA LEU A 14 12.40 18.69 9.15
C LEU A 14 12.25 18.51 7.63
N LEU A 15 12.60 19.53 6.84
CA LEU A 15 12.51 19.48 5.38
C LEU A 15 13.55 18.52 4.78
N ASP A 16 14.75 18.45 5.35
CA ASP A 16 15.77 17.47 4.94
C ASP A 16 15.31 16.03 5.21
N SER A 17 14.65 15.78 6.35
CA SER A 17 14.03 14.49 6.67
C SER A 17 12.86 14.17 5.72
N LEU A 18 12.02 15.17 5.43
CA LEU A 18 10.90 15.03 4.50
C LEU A 18 11.39 14.67 3.09
N GLN A 19 12.49 15.28 2.62
CA GLN A 19 13.10 14.98 1.33
C GLN A 19 13.50 13.51 1.22
N ASN A 20 14.18 12.97 2.24
CA ASN A 20 14.62 11.57 2.23
C ASN A 20 13.42 10.60 2.24
N ASN A 21 12.41 10.89 3.07
CA ASN A 21 11.20 10.09 3.14
C ASN A 21 10.39 10.16 1.83
N LEU A 22 10.36 11.33 1.17
CA LEU A 22 9.68 11.53 -0.10
C LEU A 22 10.37 10.72 -1.21
N ASP A 23 11.70 10.74 -1.28
CA ASP A 23 12.47 9.98 -2.28
C ASP A 23 12.17 8.47 -2.16
N GLU A 24 12.16 7.92 -0.94
CA GLU A 24 11.83 6.51 -0.69
C GLU A 24 10.37 6.20 -1.04
N ALA A 25 9.43 7.02 -0.56
CA ALA A 25 8.02 6.76 -0.76
C ALA A 25 7.58 6.92 -2.23
N MET A 26 8.20 7.84 -2.98
CA MET A 26 7.99 7.98 -4.41
C MET A 26 8.49 6.76 -5.18
N LEU A 27 9.62 6.19 -4.79
CA LEU A 27 10.14 4.94 -5.37
C LEU A 27 9.16 3.79 -5.11
N ASP A 28 8.66 3.66 -3.88
CA ASP A 28 7.64 2.66 -3.53
C ASP A 28 6.36 2.81 -4.37
N LEU A 29 5.83 4.02 -4.47
CA LEU A 29 4.62 4.29 -5.25
C LEU A 29 4.82 3.96 -6.74
N GLN A 30 6.00 4.26 -7.29
CA GLN A 30 6.35 3.98 -8.68
C GLN A 30 6.44 2.48 -9.00
N ILE A 31 7.07 1.67 -8.14
CA ILE A 31 7.17 0.22 -8.39
C ILE A 31 5.79 -0.44 -8.38
N TYR A 32 4.88 0.00 -7.49
CA TYR A 32 3.50 -0.50 -7.45
C TYR A 32 2.68 -0.03 -8.65
N LYS A 33 2.80 1.25 -9.03
CA LYS A 33 2.13 1.80 -10.22
C LYS A 33 2.49 1.01 -11.48
N LYS A 34 3.74 0.57 -11.65
CA LYS A 34 4.17 -0.21 -12.83
C LYS A 34 3.46 -1.55 -12.98
N ALA A 35 2.90 -2.12 -11.91
CA ALA A 35 2.05 -3.31 -12.00
C ALA A 35 0.65 -3.00 -12.52
N LEU A 36 0.12 -1.81 -12.26
CA LEU A 36 -1.23 -1.41 -12.67
C LEU A 36 -1.40 -1.36 -14.19
N ALA A 37 -0.32 -1.04 -14.91
CA ALA A 37 -0.29 -1.06 -16.37
C ALA A 37 -0.68 -2.42 -16.99
N LEU A 38 -0.56 -3.52 -16.24
CA LEU A 38 -0.96 -4.86 -16.70
C LEU A 38 -2.48 -5.13 -16.60
N PHE A 39 -3.25 -4.18 -16.07
CA PHE A 39 -4.69 -4.29 -15.85
C PHE A 39 -5.49 -3.19 -16.56
N GLU A 40 -4.87 -2.37 -17.41
CA GLU A 40 -5.55 -1.28 -18.13
C GLU A 40 -6.68 -1.77 -19.05
N ASP A 41 -6.59 -3.01 -19.53
CA ASP A 41 -7.60 -3.67 -20.35
C ASP A 41 -8.82 -4.16 -19.53
N ASP A 42 -8.76 -4.15 -18.20
CA ASP A 42 -9.89 -4.39 -17.31
C ASP A 42 -10.14 -3.16 -16.41
N PRO A 43 -11.02 -2.24 -16.84
CA PRO A 43 -11.32 -1.01 -16.09
C PRO A 43 -11.81 -1.26 -14.66
N SER A 44 -12.49 -2.38 -14.42
CA SER A 44 -13.05 -2.68 -13.10
C SER A 44 -11.95 -3.06 -12.10
N THR A 45 -11.03 -3.94 -12.49
CA THR A 45 -9.88 -4.33 -11.68
C THR A 45 -8.90 -3.17 -11.55
N SER A 46 -8.62 -2.45 -12.63
CA SER A 46 -7.74 -1.28 -12.62
C SER A 46 -8.20 -0.24 -11.60
N ALA A 47 -9.49 0.11 -11.59
CA ALA A 47 -10.05 1.05 -10.61
C ALA A 47 -9.88 0.58 -9.15
N VAL A 48 -10.08 -0.72 -8.88
CA VAL A 48 -9.89 -1.30 -7.54
C VAL A 48 -8.43 -1.22 -7.10
N LEU A 49 -7.49 -1.51 -8.00
CA LEU A 49 -6.06 -1.48 -7.68
C LEU A 49 -5.54 -0.06 -7.47
N HIS A 50 -5.93 0.90 -8.31
CA HIS A 50 -5.61 2.31 -8.13
C HIS A 50 -6.13 2.82 -6.79
N LYS A 51 -7.41 2.56 -6.48
CA LYS A 51 -8.01 2.95 -5.21
C LYS A 51 -7.27 2.35 -4.02
N HIS A 52 -6.96 1.06 -4.07
CA HIS A 52 -6.24 0.41 -2.98
C HIS A 52 -4.84 1.00 -2.76
N LEU A 53 -4.11 1.32 -3.84
CA LEU A 53 -2.79 1.96 -3.73
C LEU A 53 -2.88 3.37 -3.14
N LEU A 54 -3.94 4.13 -3.47
CA LEU A 54 -4.21 5.43 -2.87
C LEU A 54 -4.46 5.30 -1.36
N GLU A 55 -5.38 4.42 -0.96
CA GLU A 55 -5.76 4.20 0.45
C GLU A 55 -4.61 3.66 1.32
N THR A 56 -3.72 2.85 0.75
CA THR A 56 -2.68 2.14 1.53
C THR A 56 -1.34 2.87 1.58
N VAL A 57 -0.94 3.51 0.47
CA VAL A 57 0.40 4.12 0.35
C VAL A 57 0.28 5.63 0.24
N ALA A 58 -0.56 6.13 -0.68
CA ALA A 58 -0.65 7.57 -0.94
C ALA A 58 -1.16 8.34 0.29
N GLU A 59 -2.12 7.78 1.03
CA GLU A 59 -2.61 8.36 2.29
C GLU A 59 -1.50 8.55 3.33
N THR A 60 -0.66 7.52 3.54
CA THR A 60 0.47 7.61 4.49
C THR A 60 1.48 8.67 4.05
N ILE A 61 1.74 8.77 2.75
CA ILE A 61 2.61 9.81 2.18
C ILE A 61 2.03 11.20 2.44
N ALA A 62 0.76 11.40 2.12
CA ALA A 62 0.09 12.68 2.29
C ALA A 62 0.01 13.10 3.75
N ASP A 63 -0.28 12.17 4.67
CA ASP A 63 -0.35 12.43 6.10
C ASP A 63 0.98 12.94 6.64
N LYS A 64 2.06 12.22 6.31
CA LYS A 64 3.41 12.61 6.67
C LYS A 64 3.77 13.98 6.11
N PHE A 65 3.43 14.22 4.84
CA PHE A 65 3.75 15.46 4.14
C PHE A 65 3.03 16.65 4.75
N LEU A 66 1.70 16.59 4.86
CA LEU A 66 0.86 17.65 5.40
C LEU A 66 1.23 17.98 6.85
N TYR A 67 1.45 16.96 7.67
CA TYR A 67 1.85 17.15 9.07
C TYR A 67 3.22 17.84 9.17
N THR A 68 4.19 17.42 8.35
CA THR A 68 5.53 18.04 8.36
C THR A 68 5.49 19.48 7.89
N LEU A 69 4.65 19.81 6.90
CA LEU A 69 4.44 21.18 6.44
C LEU A 69 3.81 22.06 7.52
N ASP A 70 2.80 21.55 8.23
CA ASP A 70 2.17 22.27 9.34
C ASP A 70 3.18 22.58 10.47
N MET A 71 4.01 21.59 10.86
CA MET A 71 5.09 21.81 11.84
C MET A 71 6.11 22.85 11.35
N SER A 72 6.52 22.77 10.08
CA SER A 72 7.42 23.74 9.45
C SER A 72 6.83 25.17 9.46
N ASN A 73 5.53 25.29 9.22
CA ASN A 73 4.83 26.56 9.27
C ASN A 73 4.75 27.12 10.71
N LYS A 74 4.41 26.27 11.70
CA LYS A 74 4.39 26.65 13.13
C LYS A 74 5.74 27.17 13.62
N LEU A 75 6.84 26.50 13.22
CA LEU A 75 8.21 26.98 13.51
C LEU A 75 8.51 28.34 12.89
N LYS A 76 8.04 28.56 11.65
CA LYS A 76 8.22 29.84 10.95
C LYS A 76 7.48 30.98 11.66
N THR A 77 6.31 30.70 12.24
CA THR A 77 5.52 31.69 13.00
C THR A 77 5.93 31.81 14.47
N GLY A 78 6.89 31.01 14.94
CA GLY A 78 7.38 31.03 16.32
C GLY A 78 6.46 30.35 17.33
N VAL A 79 5.55 29.48 16.87
CA VAL A 79 4.68 28.66 17.73
C VAL A 79 5.48 27.45 18.21
N GLU A 80 5.40 27.14 19.51
CA GLU A 80 6.02 25.92 20.05
C GLU A 80 5.39 24.68 19.42
N ILE A 81 6.23 23.77 18.92
CA ILE A 81 5.76 22.51 18.39
C ILE A 81 5.60 21.50 19.53
N GLY A 82 4.39 21.00 19.73
CA GLY A 82 4.17 19.71 20.38
C GLY A 82 4.09 18.62 19.32
N GLY A 83 4.92 17.56 19.44
CA GLY A 83 4.86 16.38 18.57
C GLY A 83 6.21 15.95 18.01
N ASN A 84 6.33 14.65 17.73
CA ASN A 84 7.52 14.07 17.10
C ASN A 84 7.32 14.04 15.57
N PRO A 85 8.22 14.66 14.77
CA PRO A 85 8.09 14.62 13.31
C PRO A 85 8.22 13.21 12.71
N ASN A 86 8.77 12.26 13.47
CA ASN A 86 8.86 10.86 13.09
C ASN A 86 7.65 10.02 13.50
N GLU A 87 6.63 10.61 14.12
CA GLU A 87 5.42 9.88 14.48
C GLU A 87 4.66 9.42 13.23
N THR A 88 4.20 8.17 13.26
CA THR A 88 3.31 7.63 12.24
C THR A 88 1.91 8.15 12.55
N LEU A 89 1.44 9.10 11.75
CA LEU A 89 0.13 9.72 11.92
C LEU A 89 -0.81 9.16 10.87
N VAL A 90 -1.99 8.75 11.33
CA VAL A 90 -3.13 8.40 10.47
C VAL A 90 -4.13 9.53 10.63
N LEU A 91 -4.27 10.35 9.59
CA LEU A 91 -5.19 11.48 9.60
C LEU A 91 -6.52 11.10 8.96
N SER A 92 -7.62 11.64 9.47
CA SER A 92 -8.89 11.53 8.76
C SER A 92 -8.90 12.45 7.52
N ALA A 93 -9.80 12.19 6.56
CA ALA A 93 -9.99 13.07 5.41
C ALA A 93 -10.30 14.52 5.82
N ALA A 94 -11.05 14.71 6.91
CA ALA A 94 -11.35 16.03 7.46
C ALA A 94 -10.10 16.71 8.04
N ASP A 95 -9.26 15.96 8.74
CA ASP A 95 -8.01 16.49 9.31
C ASP A 95 -7.04 16.90 8.21
N ARG A 96 -6.88 16.07 7.16
CA ARG A 96 -6.07 16.39 5.97
C ARG A 96 -6.52 17.69 5.32
N ALA A 97 -7.82 17.84 5.09
CA ALA A 97 -8.41 19.04 4.50
C ALA A 97 -8.23 20.28 5.41
N SER A 98 -8.31 20.10 6.73
CA SER A 98 -8.08 21.19 7.68
C SER A 98 -6.63 21.66 7.67
N LEU A 99 -5.66 20.74 7.70
CA LEU A 99 -4.23 21.05 7.64
C LEU A 99 -3.86 21.71 6.32
N ALA A 100 -4.39 21.24 5.19
CA ALA A 100 -4.14 21.86 3.90
C ALA A 100 -4.57 23.35 3.87
N LYS A 101 -5.66 23.69 4.56
CA LYS A 101 -6.20 25.07 4.63
C LYS A 101 -5.44 25.99 5.60
N THR A 102 -4.76 25.46 6.60
CA THR A 102 -4.00 26.27 7.57
C THR A 102 -2.63 26.70 7.02
N LEU A 103 -2.17 26.08 5.94
CA LEU A 103 -0.92 26.44 5.27
C LEU A 103 -1.02 27.83 4.62
N PRO A 104 0.11 28.57 4.49
CA PRO A 104 0.13 29.85 3.80
C PRO A 104 0.00 29.66 2.28
N GLU A 105 -0.55 30.65 1.58
CA GLU A 105 -0.53 30.67 0.11
C GLU A 105 0.88 30.88 -0.45
N PRO A 106 1.26 30.23 -1.56
CA PRO A 106 0.45 29.37 -2.45
C PRO A 106 0.40 27.87 -2.05
N LEU A 107 1.04 27.48 -0.94
CA LEU A 107 1.11 26.08 -0.49
C LEU A 107 -0.26 25.50 -0.17
N SER A 108 -1.17 26.31 0.37
CA SER A 108 -2.52 25.86 0.70
C SER A 108 -3.27 25.32 -0.52
N VAL A 109 -3.23 26.03 -1.65
CA VAL A 109 -3.87 25.58 -2.89
C VAL A 109 -3.30 24.24 -3.36
N LYS A 110 -1.97 24.09 -3.36
CA LYS A 110 -1.30 22.84 -3.78
C LYS A 110 -1.60 21.68 -2.83
N ALA A 111 -1.65 21.94 -1.53
CA ALA A 111 -1.98 20.95 -0.51
C ALA A 111 -3.44 20.49 -0.64
N GLN A 112 -4.37 21.41 -0.95
CA GLN A 112 -5.76 21.05 -1.20
C GLN A 112 -5.90 20.19 -2.46
N SER A 113 -5.19 20.51 -3.55
CA SER A 113 -5.17 19.67 -4.75
C SER A 113 -4.61 18.26 -4.48
N LEU A 114 -3.62 18.12 -3.58
CA LEU A 114 -3.12 16.82 -3.15
C LEU A 114 -4.20 16.01 -2.42
N VAL A 115 -4.92 16.63 -1.49
CA VAL A 115 -6.01 15.98 -0.73
C VAL A 115 -7.15 15.58 -1.67
N GLU A 116 -7.51 16.41 -2.63
CA GLU A 116 -8.50 16.06 -3.66
C GLU A 116 -8.05 14.89 -4.54
N ALA A 117 -6.76 14.82 -4.86
CA ALA A 117 -6.21 13.74 -5.68
C ALA A 117 -6.19 12.37 -4.96
N LEU A 118 -6.15 12.34 -3.63
CA LEU A 118 -6.31 11.11 -2.84
C LEU A 118 -7.70 10.48 -3.02
N GLU A 119 -8.74 11.31 -3.07
CA GLU A 119 -10.12 10.90 -3.34
C GLU A 119 -10.36 10.63 -4.85
N GLY A 120 -9.32 10.83 -5.65
CA GLY A 120 -9.33 10.62 -7.09
C GLY A 120 -9.39 9.15 -7.50
N LYS A 121 -9.45 8.93 -8.82
CA LYS A 121 -9.54 7.59 -9.40
C LYS A 121 -8.19 7.00 -9.80
N THR A 122 -7.17 7.84 -9.92
CA THR A 122 -5.89 7.47 -10.56
C THR A 122 -4.72 7.94 -9.70
N VAL A 123 -3.72 7.08 -9.60
CA VAL A 123 -2.49 7.34 -8.84
C VAL A 123 -1.63 8.42 -9.53
N ASP A 124 -1.72 8.54 -10.86
CA ASP A 124 -1.06 9.59 -11.64
C ASP A 124 -1.42 11.00 -11.15
N ALA A 125 -2.71 11.29 -11.02
CA ALA A 125 -3.19 12.58 -10.53
C ALA A 125 -2.63 12.91 -9.13
N PHE A 126 -2.54 11.92 -8.25
CA PHE A 126 -1.93 12.07 -6.93
C PHE A 126 -0.43 12.37 -7.03
N MET A 127 0.31 11.60 -7.84
CA MET A 127 1.76 11.81 -8.02
C MET A 127 2.08 13.19 -8.59
N ASP A 128 1.26 13.70 -9.51
CA ASP A 128 1.45 15.02 -10.10
C ASP A 128 1.11 16.15 -9.10
N ALA A 129 0.04 15.98 -8.30
CA ALA A 129 -0.28 16.90 -7.22
C ALA A 129 0.80 16.92 -6.13
N LEU A 130 1.33 15.75 -5.77
CA LEU A 130 2.42 15.61 -4.79
C LEU A 130 3.70 16.28 -5.29
N ARG A 131 4.05 16.09 -6.57
CA ARG A 131 5.21 16.74 -7.19
C ARG A 131 5.05 18.26 -7.18
N ALA A 132 3.89 18.77 -7.58
CA ALA A 132 3.62 20.20 -7.57
C ALA A 132 3.70 20.82 -6.16
N LEU A 133 3.24 20.11 -5.13
CA LEU A 133 3.36 20.56 -3.75
C LEU A 133 4.82 20.51 -3.26
N ALA A 134 5.56 19.45 -3.59
CA ALA A 134 6.96 19.29 -3.24
C ALA A 134 7.84 20.39 -3.87
N GLU A 135 7.62 20.69 -5.15
CA GLU A 135 8.30 21.77 -5.87
C GLU A 135 8.06 23.13 -5.20
N GLU A 136 6.82 23.42 -4.78
CA GLU A 136 6.51 24.65 -4.06
C GLU A 136 7.20 24.73 -2.69
N CYS A 137 7.49 23.58 -2.08
CA CYS A 137 8.27 23.49 -0.85
C CYS A 137 9.79 23.59 -1.07
N GLY A 138 10.25 23.68 -2.32
CA GLY A 138 11.66 23.61 -2.70
C GLY A 138 12.28 22.21 -2.57
N LEU A 139 11.45 21.17 -2.50
CA LEU A 139 11.89 19.78 -2.48
C LEU A 139 12.04 19.26 -3.92
N LEU A 140 13.02 18.39 -4.12
CA LEU A 140 13.33 17.82 -5.43
C LEU A 140 12.73 16.43 -5.53
N VAL A 141 11.71 16.26 -6.36
CA VAL A 141 11.18 14.92 -6.68
C VAL A 141 12.02 14.35 -7.81
N LYS A 142 12.91 13.40 -7.50
CA LYS A 142 13.71 12.73 -8.51
C LYS A 142 12.87 11.75 -9.31
N ASN A 143 13.24 11.60 -10.58
CA ASN A 143 12.76 10.47 -11.38
C ASN A 143 13.44 9.19 -10.90
N SER A 144 12.73 8.08 -11.00
CA SER A 144 13.22 6.77 -10.62
C SER A 144 14.48 6.37 -11.39
N ASP A 145 15.46 5.83 -10.69
CA ASP A 145 16.63 5.16 -11.30
C ASP A 145 16.32 3.67 -11.45
N GLU A 146 16.51 3.11 -12.64
CA GLU A 146 16.22 1.70 -12.93
C GLU A 146 16.97 0.73 -12.00
N ASN A 147 18.19 1.08 -11.57
CA ASN A 147 18.96 0.27 -10.62
C ASN A 147 18.37 0.36 -9.20
N LEU A 148 17.88 1.53 -8.79
CA LEU A 148 17.22 1.69 -7.49
C LEU A 148 15.91 0.91 -7.44
N GLU A 149 15.13 0.94 -8.52
CA GLU A 149 13.93 0.13 -8.64
C GLU A 149 14.25 -1.36 -8.57
N LEU A 150 15.25 -1.82 -9.32
CA LEU A 150 15.65 -3.23 -9.30
C LEU A 150 16.10 -3.65 -7.90
N SER A 151 16.91 -2.82 -7.23
CA SER A 151 17.33 -3.05 -5.85
C SER A 151 16.14 -3.13 -4.89
N LYS A 152 15.15 -2.23 -5.05
CA LYS A 152 13.93 -2.22 -4.23
C LYS A 152 13.06 -3.44 -4.50
N LEU A 153 12.94 -3.87 -5.75
CA LEU A 153 12.22 -5.11 -6.12
C LEU A 153 12.90 -6.35 -5.51
N HIS A 154 14.23 -6.42 -5.49
CA HIS A 154 14.96 -7.49 -4.80
C HIS A 154 14.72 -7.48 -3.30
N ALA A 155 14.73 -6.30 -2.66
CA ALA A 155 14.42 -6.15 -1.24
C ALA A 155 12.97 -6.60 -0.96
N TYR A 156 12.03 -6.17 -1.78
CA TYR A 156 10.62 -6.57 -1.71
C TYR A 156 10.43 -8.08 -1.90
N HIS A 157 11.12 -8.71 -2.86
CA HIS A 157 11.11 -10.16 -3.04
C HIS A 157 11.60 -10.88 -1.79
N LYS A 158 12.73 -10.45 -1.21
CA LYS A 158 13.29 -11.05 0.00
C LYS A 158 12.35 -10.91 1.20
N ASP A 159 11.78 -9.72 1.40
CA ASP A 159 10.85 -9.46 2.48
C ASP A 159 9.57 -10.30 2.33
N LEU A 160 8.97 -10.29 1.14
CA LEU A 160 7.75 -11.07 0.87
C LEU A 160 7.98 -12.57 1.00
N THR A 161 9.16 -13.07 0.61
CA THR A 161 9.56 -14.47 0.83
C THR A 161 9.61 -14.80 2.33
N ALA A 162 10.20 -13.92 3.15
CA ALA A 162 10.23 -14.09 4.60
C ALA A 162 8.82 -14.06 5.19
N GLN A 163 7.99 -13.11 4.78
CA GLN A 163 6.60 -12.99 5.22
C GLN A 163 5.77 -14.24 4.87
N VAL A 164 5.85 -14.76 3.64
CA VAL A 164 5.15 -15.98 3.24
C VAL A 164 5.60 -17.19 4.05
N SER A 165 6.89 -17.24 4.40
CA SER A 165 7.44 -18.33 5.21
C SER A 165 6.87 -18.30 6.64
N SER A 166 6.87 -17.13 7.28
CA SER A 166 6.44 -16.96 8.67
C SER A 166 4.92 -16.80 8.86
N GLU A 167 4.16 -16.52 7.81
CA GLU A 167 2.72 -16.25 7.91
C GLU A 167 1.95 -17.47 8.45
N THR A 168 1.09 -17.25 9.42
CA THR A 168 0.23 -18.28 10.01
C THR A 168 -1.25 -18.03 9.73
N ASP A 169 -1.62 -16.80 9.36
CA ASP A 169 -3.00 -16.45 9.08
C ASP A 169 -3.43 -16.85 7.65
N ILE A 170 -4.54 -17.59 7.58
CA ILE A 170 -5.14 -18.12 6.35
C ILE A 170 -5.53 -16.99 5.38
N ASN A 171 -6.06 -15.88 5.90
CA ASN A 171 -6.58 -14.78 5.07
C ASN A 171 -5.44 -13.86 4.59
N ALA A 172 -4.41 -13.67 5.41
CA ALA A 172 -3.24 -12.85 5.10
C ALA A 172 -2.24 -13.57 4.18
N LEU A 173 -2.21 -14.91 4.19
CA LEU A 173 -1.30 -15.68 3.35
C LEU A 173 -1.58 -15.52 1.85
N LEU A 174 -2.85 -15.61 1.43
CA LEU A 174 -3.20 -15.62 0.01
C LEU A 174 -2.75 -14.35 -0.73
N PRO A 175 -3.03 -13.12 -0.26
CA PRO A 175 -2.53 -11.91 -0.90
C PRO A 175 -1.00 -11.90 -1.05
N LYS A 176 -0.27 -12.37 -0.03
CA LYS A 176 1.20 -12.42 -0.02
C LYS A 176 1.76 -13.42 -1.02
N VAL A 177 1.16 -14.61 -1.11
CA VAL A 177 1.53 -15.64 -2.09
C VAL A 177 1.26 -15.15 -3.51
N VAL A 178 0.09 -14.57 -3.75
CA VAL A 178 -0.28 -14.02 -5.07
C VAL A 178 0.69 -12.91 -5.47
N ALA A 179 1.02 -11.99 -4.55
CA ALA A 179 2.00 -10.94 -4.78
C ALA A 179 3.40 -11.51 -5.13
N LEU A 180 3.83 -12.57 -4.45
CA LEU A 180 5.14 -13.19 -4.68
C LEU A 180 5.21 -13.90 -6.04
N LEU A 181 4.16 -14.64 -6.40
CA LEU A 181 4.05 -15.27 -7.71
C LEU A 181 4.00 -14.23 -8.83
N PHE A 182 3.25 -13.15 -8.62
CA PHE A 182 3.17 -12.04 -9.57
C PHE A 182 4.53 -11.37 -9.77
N LEU A 183 5.26 -11.11 -8.68
CA LEU A 183 6.61 -10.59 -8.72
C LEU A 183 7.56 -11.52 -9.49
N LYS A 184 7.51 -12.84 -9.27
CA LYS A 184 8.34 -13.81 -9.98
C LYS A 184 8.05 -13.90 -11.47
N VAL A 185 6.78 -13.79 -11.87
CA VAL A 185 6.36 -13.93 -13.28
C VAL A 185 6.55 -12.65 -14.08
N TYR A 186 6.21 -11.50 -13.48
CA TYR A 186 6.15 -10.21 -14.19
C TYR A 186 7.25 -9.23 -13.78
N ASN A 187 8.08 -9.56 -12.80
CA ASN A 187 9.08 -8.68 -12.21
C ASN A 187 8.52 -7.30 -11.79
N LYS A 188 7.31 -7.31 -11.23
CA LYS A 188 6.57 -6.12 -10.81
C LYS A 188 5.98 -6.34 -9.43
N ALA A 189 6.13 -5.36 -8.54
CA ALA A 189 5.52 -5.38 -7.21
C ALA A 189 4.05 -4.95 -7.31
N ILE A 190 3.15 -5.65 -6.63
CA ILE A 190 1.72 -5.34 -6.63
C ILE A 190 1.16 -5.47 -5.21
N LEU A 191 0.34 -4.50 -4.82
CA LEU A 191 -0.52 -4.64 -3.65
C LEU A 191 -1.79 -5.37 -4.06
N VAL A 192 -2.12 -6.44 -3.34
CA VAL A 192 -3.17 -7.38 -3.72
C VAL A 192 -4.40 -7.16 -2.84
N PRO A 193 -5.37 -6.30 -3.23
CA PRO A 193 -6.60 -6.15 -2.49
C PRO A 193 -7.47 -7.39 -2.66
N GLY A 194 -8.18 -7.79 -1.59
CA GLY A 194 -9.04 -8.98 -1.59
C GLY A 194 -10.02 -9.05 -2.77
N ARG A 195 -10.57 -7.89 -3.17
CA ARG A 195 -11.51 -7.77 -4.29
C ARG A 195 -10.90 -8.00 -5.68
N ALA A 196 -9.59 -7.84 -5.84
CA ALA A 196 -8.91 -8.03 -7.13
C ALA A 196 -8.14 -9.37 -7.23
N ILE A 197 -8.08 -10.17 -6.16
CA ILE A 197 -7.30 -11.42 -6.12
C ILE A 197 -7.65 -12.32 -7.31
N SER A 198 -8.94 -12.56 -7.57
CA SER A 198 -9.38 -13.42 -8.68
C SER A 198 -8.90 -12.92 -10.05
N ALA A 199 -8.95 -11.61 -10.28
CA ALA A 199 -8.49 -10.99 -11.52
C ALA A 199 -6.96 -11.11 -11.66
N ILE A 200 -6.21 -10.91 -10.57
CA ILE A 200 -4.75 -11.08 -10.54
C ILE A 200 -4.36 -12.54 -10.80
N ILE A 201 -5.05 -13.50 -10.16
CA ILE A 201 -4.86 -14.94 -10.41
C ILE A 201 -5.10 -15.23 -11.89
N SER A 202 -6.17 -14.69 -12.48
CA SER A 202 -6.48 -14.88 -13.90
C SER A 202 -5.37 -14.38 -14.82
N ARG A 203 -4.64 -13.31 -14.48
CA ARG A 203 -3.45 -12.85 -15.21
C ARG A 203 -2.25 -13.78 -15.08
N LEU A 204 -2.19 -14.63 -14.06
CA LEU A 204 -1.14 -15.64 -13.90
C LEU A 204 -1.43 -16.90 -14.73
N LYS A 205 -2.64 -17.03 -15.30
CA LYS A 205 -3.01 -18.17 -16.14
C LYS A 205 -2.09 -18.27 -17.36
N GLY A 206 -1.56 -19.47 -17.62
CA GLY A 206 -0.61 -19.73 -18.71
C GLY A 206 0.83 -19.33 -18.41
N LYS A 207 1.11 -18.72 -17.25
CA LYS A 207 2.48 -18.49 -16.74
C LYS A 207 2.85 -19.45 -15.61
N LEU A 208 1.85 -20.00 -14.93
CA LEU A 208 1.98 -21.07 -13.94
C LEU A 208 1.61 -22.42 -14.55
N SER A 209 2.04 -23.52 -13.92
CA SER A 209 1.54 -24.86 -14.27
C SER A 209 0.04 -24.97 -13.99
N ASP A 210 -0.65 -25.85 -14.71
CA ASP A 210 -2.09 -26.05 -14.52
C ASP A 210 -2.43 -26.51 -13.09
N SER A 211 -1.56 -27.32 -12.47
CA SER A 211 -1.69 -27.74 -11.07
C SER A 211 -1.57 -26.56 -10.10
N ALA A 212 -0.58 -25.69 -10.30
CA ALA A 212 -0.36 -24.50 -9.49
C ALA A 212 -1.52 -23.50 -9.60
N PHE A 213 -1.99 -23.26 -10.83
CA PHE A 213 -3.11 -22.36 -11.08
C PHE A 213 -4.40 -22.88 -10.44
N LYS A 214 -4.66 -24.20 -10.54
CA LYS A 214 -5.80 -24.83 -9.90
C LYS A 214 -5.73 -24.72 -8.38
N LEU A 215 -4.59 -25.04 -7.78
CA LEU A 215 -4.38 -24.92 -6.33
C LEU A 215 -4.65 -23.50 -5.83
N LEU A 216 -4.13 -22.49 -6.54
CA LEU A 216 -4.31 -21.09 -6.18
C LEU A 216 -5.78 -20.63 -6.29
N THR A 217 -6.46 -21.08 -7.34
CA THR A 217 -7.88 -20.78 -7.57
C THR A 217 -8.78 -21.47 -6.53
N ASP A 218 -8.53 -22.74 -6.24
CA ASP A 218 -9.28 -23.52 -5.25
C ASP A 218 -9.11 -22.92 -3.84
N TYR A 219 -7.88 -22.53 -3.48
CA TYR A 219 -7.61 -21.84 -2.21
C TYR A 219 -8.36 -20.51 -2.13
N HIS A 220 -8.30 -19.68 -3.18
CA HIS A 220 -9.03 -18.41 -3.22
C HIS A 220 -10.54 -18.60 -3.03
N ASN A 221 -11.14 -19.55 -3.74
CA ASN A 221 -12.57 -19.86 -3.63
C ASN A 221 -12.94 -20.32 -2.22
N ALA A 222 -12.09 -21.12 -1.58
CA ALA A 222 -12.27 -21.56 -0.21
C ALA A 222 -12.18 -20.39 0.79
N THR A 223 -11.21 -19.48 0.64
CA THR A 223 -11.08 -18.26 1.48
C THR A 223 -12.29 -17.33 1.33
N VAL A 224 -12.79 -17.13 0.11
CA VAL A 224 -14.01 -16.32 -0.14
C VAL A 224 -15.24 -16.97 0.49
N THR A 225 -15.35 -18.30 0.38
CA THR A 225 -16.44 -19.08 1.01
C THR A 225 -16.40 -18.96 2.53
N LEU A 226 -15.21 -19.12 3.14
CA LEU A 226 -15.02 -18.97 4.58
C LEU A 226 -15.42 -17.56 5.05
N SER A 227 -14.98 -16.53 4.32
CA SER A 227 -15.33 -15.14 4.62
C SER A 227 -16.84 -14.90 4.55
N ALA A 228 -17.51 -15.45 3.54
CA ALA A 228 -18.97 -15.35 3.39
C ALA A 228 -19.72 -16.08 4.53
N LEU A 229 -19.25 -17.26 4.93
CA LEU A 229 -19.82 -18.01 6.05
C LEU A 229 -19.68 -17.24 7.38
N ARG A 230 -18.51 -16.68 7.65
CA ARG A 230 -18.27 -15.85 8.85
C ARG A 230 -19.17 -14.60 8.86
N ALA A 231 -19.38 -13.95 7.72
CA ALA A 231 -20.30 -12.82 7.61
C ALA A 231 -21.76 -13.23 7.85
N ALA A 232 -22.18 -14.41 7.39
CA ALA A 232 -23.52 -14.93 7.66
C ALA A 232 -23.71 -15.28 9.16
N ALA A 233 -22.69 -15.85 9.79
CA ALA A 233 -22.72 -16.20 11.22
C ALA A 233 -22.85 -14.97 12.14
N THR A 234 -22.30 -13.81 11.77
CA THR A 234 -22.50 -12.58 12.57
C THR A 234 -23.95 -12.10 12.68
N GLY A 235 -24.86 -12.60 11.83
CA GLY A 235 -26.29 -12.31 11.88
C GLY A 235 -27.18 -13.44 12.41
N ALA A 236 -26.62 -14.63 12.67
CA ALA A 236 -27.34 -15.82 13.10
C ALA A 236 -26.68 -16.38 14.37
N VAL A 237 -27.25 -16.07 15.53
CA VAL A 237 -26.59 -16.29 16.83
C VAL A 237 -26.53 -17.76 17.26
N ASP A 238 -27.32 -18.67 16.67
CA ASP A 238 -27.39 -20.08 17.09
C ASP A 238 -27.64 -21.05 15.91
N ASP A 239 -26.75 -21.11 14.92
CA ASP A 239 -26.80 -22.13 13.85
C ASP A 239 -25.56 -23.04 13.93
N ASP A 240 -25.66 -24.11 14.70
CA ASP A 240 -24.60 -25.13 14.87
C ASP A 240 -24.11 -25.68 13.51
N CYS A 241 -24.98 -25.76 12.50
CA CYS A 241 -24.60 -26.21 11.16
C CYS A 241 -23.69 -25.19 10.45
N LEU A 242 -23.82 -23.89 10.73
CA LEU A 242 -22.91 -22.88 10.19
C LEU A 242 -21.54 -22.92 10.85
N VAL A 243 -21.49 -23.14 12.18
CA VAL A 243 -20.25 -23.27 12.93
C VAL A 243 -19.44 -24.47 12.43
N ASP A 244 -20.08 -25.64 12.28
CA ASP A 244 -19.43 -26.85 11.75
C ASP A 244 -18.86 -26.62 10.34
N ARG A 245 -19.62 -25.91 9.48
CA ARG A 245 -19.18 -25.58 8.12
C ARG A 245 -18.00 -24.61 8.09
N ILE A 246 -17.94 -23.65 9.02
CA ILE A 246 -16.81 -22.74 9.18
C ILE A 246 -15.57 -23.52 9.60
N MET A 247 -15.67 -24.33 10.65
CA MET A 247 -14.55 -25.15 11.15
C MET A 247 -14.01 -26.10 10.07
N THR A 248 -14.90 -26.83 9.39
CA THR A 248 -14.49 -27.74 8.30
C THR A 248 -13.73 -27.01 7.19
N LYS A 249 -14.08 -25.76 6.89
CA LYS A 249 -13.40 -24.96 5.86
C LYS A 249 -12.07 -24.38 6.34
N GLU A 250 -11.95 -24.04 7.62
CA GLU A 250 -10.69 -23.62 8.23
C GLU A 250 -9.68 -24.77 8.24
N GLU A 251 -10.07 -25.96 8.72
CA GLU A 251 -9.22 -27.15 8.73
C GLU A 251 -8.71 -27.50 7.33
N HIS A 252 -9.59 -27.43 6.33
CA HIS A 252 -9.20 -27.66 4.94
C HIS A 252 -8.16 -26.63 4.44
N LEU A 253 -8.34 -25.35 4.78
CA LEU A 253 -7.40 -24.29 4.38
C LEU A 253 -6.05 -24.42 5.10
N GLU A 254 -6.04 -24.86 6.37
CA GLU A 254 -4.82 -25.18 7.11
C GLU A 254 -4.06 -26.37 6.52
N GLU A 255 -4.76 -27.41 6.05
CA GLU A 255 -4.14 -28.56 5.38
C GLU A 255 -3.49 -28.17 4.04
N VAL A 256 -4.13 -27.25 3.30
CA VAL A 256 -3.65 -26.81 1.97
C VAL A 256 -2.57 -25.73 2.06
N MET A 257 -2.50 -24.99 3.17
CA MET A 257 -1.56 -23.89 3.39
C MET A 257 -0.08 -24.25 3.17
N PRO A 258 0.45 -25.39 3.67
CA PRO A 258 1.81 -25.82 3.37
C PRO A 258 2.08 -26.01 1.87
N LYS A 259 1.12 -26.55 1.12
CA LYS A 259 1.24 -26.74 -0.34
C LYS A 259 1.29 -25.40 -1.06
N LEU A 260 0.46 -24.44 -0.61
CA LEU A 260 0.45 -23.09 -1.17
C LEU A 260 1.78 -22.36 -0.91
N LYS A 261 2.35 -22.51 0.30
CA LYS A 261 3.68 -21.97 0.62
C LYS A 261 4.78 -22.61 -0.22
N ALA A 262 4.77 -23.94 -0.38
CA ALA A 262 5.76 -24.64 -1.20
C ALA A 262 5.73 -24.16 -2.66
N LEU A 263 4.52 -23.97 -3.22
CA LEU A 263 4.34 -23.39 -4.55
C LEU A 263 4.97 -22.00 -4.66
N ALA A 264 4.70 -21.13 -3.68
CA ALA A 264 5.18 -19.74 -3.69
C ALA A 264 6.70 -19.65 -3.52
N LEU A 265 7.27 -20.48 -2.65
CA LEU A 265 8.70 -20.49 -2.34
C LEU A 265 9.53 -21.20 -3.43
N GLY A 266 8.89 -21.98 -4.30
CA GLY A 266 9.58 -22.73 -5.34
C GLY A 266 10.35 -23.92 -4.77
N THR A 267 9.92 -24.46 -3.63
CA THR A 267 10.43 -25.75 -3.16
C THR A 267 9.96 -26.79 -4.17
N PRO A 268 10.86 -27.47 -4.89
CA PRO A 268 10.45 -28.50 -5.83
C PRO A 268 9.70 -29.58 -5.07
N GLU A 269 8.53 -29.95 -5.60
CA GLU A 269 7.85 -31.20 -5.23
C GLU A 269 8.87 -32.33 -5.45
N ASN A 270 9.37 -32.92 -4.37
CA ASN A 270 10.09 -34.19 -4.39
C ASN A 270 9.09 -35.34 -4.31
#